data_AF-A0A8T3V026-F1
#
_entry.id   AF-A0A8T3V026-F1
#
_cell.length_a   1.000
_cell.length_b   1.000
_cell.length_c   1.000
_cell.angle_alpha   90.00
_cell.angle_beta   90.00
_cell.angle_gamma   90.00
#
_symmetry.space_group_name_H-M   'P 1'
#
loop_
_entity.id
_entity.type
_entity.pdbx_description
1 polymer ?
#
loop_
_entity_poly.entity_id
_entity_poly.type
_entity_poly.pdbx_seq_one_letter_code
_entity_poly.pdbx_strand_id
1 'polypeptide(L)'
;MRKLFIAFALTILIMGCAYANDSTITINDADFTIPSKYHGGELTNTSYKLDNIFSIRCIDDNVANAIGLWAREKDSSEDVNIAGHPVRHYYSYNEYVDGNISHAYFASGNSTYEIKWTGSKITGDIKKLIKNTPESDLSDEAFYNTLDKSIDIYKEQKISKLNQDAEYNYLESRLQSQSNHQNTPDDTQFNRILLTYYNR
;
A
#
# COMPACT_ATOMS: atom_id res chain seq x y z
N MET A 1 -31.02 45.16 -43.36
CA MET A 1 -30.63 44.91 -41.96
C MET A 1 -30.47 43.41 -41.72
N ARG A 2 -29.29 43.03 -41.22
CA ARG A 2 -28.96 41.85 -40.39
C ARG A 2 -29.60 40.50 -40.75
N LYS A 3 -28.86 39.64 -41.47
CA LYS A 3 -28.73 38.18 -41.20
C LYS A 3 -27.39 37.67 -41.74
N LEU A 4 -26.29 38.28 -41.30
CA LEU A 4 -24.95 37.70 -41.32
C LEU A 4 -24.62 37.41 -39.84
N PHE A 5 -23.81 36.40 -39.53
CA PHE A 5 -23.39 35.97 -38.18
C PHE A 5 -24.11 34.79 -37.51
N ILE A 6 -24.44 33.71 -38.23
CA ILE A 6 -24.59 32.38 -37.60
C ILE A 6 -23.96 31.31 -38.50
N ALA A 7 -22.65 31.38 -38.68
CA ALA A 7 -21.89 30.28 -39.30
C ALA A 7 -20.48 30.09 -38.71
N PHE A 8 -20.06 30.93 -37.75
CA PHE A 8 -18.68 30.92 -37.22
C PHE A 8 -18.57 30.41 -35.78
N ALA A 9 -19.67 30.03 -35.14
CA ALA A 9 -19.67 29.53 -33.75
C ALA A 9 -19.58 28.00 -33.64
N LEU A 10 -19.64 27.25 -34.76
CA LEU A 10 -19.60 25.78 -34.74
C LEU A 10 -18.22 25.18 -34.98
N THR A 11 -17.21 25.98 -35.34
CA THR A 11 -15.86 25.50 -35.66
C THR A 11 -14.88 25.52 -34.47
N ILE A 12 -15.29 26.01 -33.30
CA ILE A 12 -14.43 26.07 -32.10
C ILE A 12 -14.67 24.88 -31.14
N LEU A 13 -15.59 23.96 -31.46
CA LEU A 13 -15.85 22.75 -30.65
C LEU A 13 -15.08 21.50 -31.14
N ILE A 14 -13.94 21.71 -31.79
CA ILE A 14 -12.94 20.66 -32.08
C ILE A 14 -11.58 21.02 -31.45
N MET A 15 -11.55 21.99 -30.54
CA MET A 15 -10.38 22.27 -29.71
C MET A 15 -10.22 21.16 -28.66
N GLY A 16 -9.44 20.15 -29.06
CA GLY A 16 -8.61 19.39 -28.16
C GLY A 16 -9.36 18.53 -27.15
N CYS A 17 -9.85 17.37 -27.60
CA CYS A 17 -9.50 16.17 -26.85
C CYS A 17 -7.97 16.06 -26.94
N ALA A 18 -7.23 16.84 -26.15
CA ALA A 18 -5.88 16.46 -25.79
C ALA A 18 -6.06 15.14 -25.06
N TYR A 19 -5.92 14.04 -25.79
CA TYR A 19 -5.72 12.75 -25.15
C TYR A 19 -4.52 12.97 -24.26
N ALA A 20 -4.74 12.99 -22.95
CA ALA A 20 -3.63 12.99 -22.01
C ALA A 20 -2.83 11.73 -22.35
N ASN A 21 -1.65 11.93 -22.93
CA ASN A 21 -0.78 10.84 -23.32
C ASN A 21 -0.23 10.21 -22.04
N ASP A 22 -0.18 8.88 -21.97
CA ASP A 22 0.40 8.20 -20.82
C ASP A 22 1.81 8.74 -20.52
N SER A 23 2.16 8.80 -19.23
CA SER A 23 3.43 9.38 -18.78
C SER A 23 4.28 8.31 -18.11
N THR A 24 5.54 8.17 -18.53
CA THR A 24 6.47 7.26 -17.86
C THR A 24 7.05 7.91 -16.61
N ILE A 25 7.02 7.19 -15.49
CA ILE A 25 7.73 7.53 -14.26
C ILE A 25 8.64 6.37 -13.88
N THR A 26 9.68 6.65 -13.10
CA THR A 26 10.56 5.62 -12.55
C THR A 26 10.31 5.49 -11.06
N ILE A 27 10.08 4.28 -10.58
CA ILE A 27 9.96 3.95 -9.16
C ILE A 27 10.99 2.88 -8.86
N ASN A 28 11.93 3.18 -7.97
CA ASN A 28 13.12 2.38 -7.70
C ASN A 28 13.91 2.10 -8.99
N ASP A 29 13.87 0.87 -9.49
CA ASP A 29 14.60 0.38 -10.67
C ASP A 29 13.66 0.02 -11.84
N ALA A 30 12.36 0.28 -11.74
CA ALA A 30 11.38 0.00 -12.77
C ALA A 30 10.66 1.25 -13.30
N ASP A 31 10.47 1.28 -14.63
CA ASP A 31 9.70 2.30 -15.32
C ASP A 31 8.22 1.88 -15.43
N PHE A 32 7.33 2.81 -15.12
CA PHE A 32 5.87 2.63 -15.14
C PHE A 32 5.23 3.65 -16.08
N THR A 33 4.52 3.17 -17.10
CA THR A 33 3.69 4.00 -17.98
C THR A 33 2.34 4.27 -17.30
N ILE A 34 2.18 5.44 -16.69
CA ILE A 34 1.00 5.82 -15.92
C ILE A 34 -0.15 6.19 -16.86
N PRO A 35 -1.28 5.46 -16.81
CA PRO A 35 -2.50 5.80 -17.53
C PRO A 35 -2.97 7.21 -17.19
N SER A 36 -3.43 7.95 -18.20
CA SER A 36 -3.95 9.32 -18.03
C SER A 36 -4.92 9.53 -16.87
N LYS A 37 -5.82 8.56 -16.61
CA LYS A 37 -6.78 8.62 -15.49
C LYS A 37 -6.14 8.61 -14.10
N TYR A 38 -4.85 8.29 -14.01
CA TYR A 38 -4.07 8.28 -12.78
C TYR A 38 -2.99 9.37 -12.75
N HIS A 39 -3.05 10.37 -13.62
CA HIS A 39 -2.13 11.52 -13.59
C HIS A 39 -2.39 12.47 -12.41
N GLY A 40 -1.38 13.27 -12.09
CA GLY A 40 -1.46 14.28 -11.02
C GLY A 40 -1.06 13.79 -9.63
N GLY A 41 -0.50 12.58 -9.53
CA GLY A 41 -0.01 12.02 -8.28
C GLY A 41 1.37 12.57 -7.87
N GLU A 42 1.71 12.32 -6.62
CA GLU A 42 3.00 12.65 -6.00
C GLU A 42 4.00 11.52 -6.26
N LEU A 43 5.18 11.87 -6.76
CA LEU A 43 6.28 10.93 -7.04
C LEU A 43 7.39 11.08 -5.98
N THR A 44 7.85 9.94 -5.48
CA THR A 44 9.09 9.78 -4.72
C THR A 44 9.96 8.72 -5.39
N ASN A 45 11.19 8.54 -4.91
CA ASN A 45 12.08 7.50 -5.44
C ASN A 45 11.51 6.07 -5.30
N THR A 46 10.62 5.83 -4.34
CA THR A 46 10.09 4.48 -4.03
C THR A 46 8.58 4.37 -4.21
N SER A 47 7.89 5.45 -4.60
CA SER A 47 6.44 5.41 -4.75
C SER A 47 5.88 6.48 -5.68
N TYR A 48 4.71 6.18 -6.22
CA TYR A 48 3.81 7.14 -6.83
C TYR A 48 2.44 7.02 -6.18
N LYS A 49 1.81 8.15 -5.84
CA LYS A 49 0.51 8.14 -5.16
C LYS A 49 -0.41 9.22 -5.71
N LEU A 50 -1.61 8.82 -6.10
CA LEU A 50 -2.73 9.70 -6.41
C LEU A 50 -3.84 9.49 -5.38
N ASP A 51 -3.89 10.40 -4.41
CA ASP A 51 -4.85 10.40 -3.29
C ASP A 51 -4.99 9.01 -2.63
N ASN A 52 -6.22 8.62 -2.30
CA ASN A 52 -6.55 7.30 -1.77
C ASN A 52 -6.95 6.30 -2.87
N ILE A 53 -6.92 6.73 -4.13
CA ILE A 53 -7.50 6.02 -5.29
C ILE A 53 -6.49 5.11 -5.94
N PHE A 54 -5.24 5.56 -6.10
CA PHE A 54 -4.21 4.81 -6.83
C PHE A 54 -2.82 5.03 -6.25
N SER A 55 -2.02 3.97 -6.17
CA SER A 55 -0.58 4.10 -5.88
C SER A 55 0.22 2.94 -6.43
N ILE A 56 1.50 3.19 -6.72
CA ILE A 56 2.52 2.19 -7.01
C ILE A 56 3.64 2.37 -5.98
N ARG A 57 4.14 1.30 -5.38
CA ARG A 57 5.21 1.36 -4.38
C ARG A 57 6.20 0.22 -4.60
N CYS A 58 7.49 0.50 -4.51
CA CYS A 58 8.49 -0.53 -4.18
C CYS A 58 8.36 -0.83 -2.68
N ILE A 59 8.29 -2.12 -2.32
CA ILE A 59 8.00 -2.55 -0.95
C ILE A 59 9.14 -3.35 -0.29
N ASP A 60 10.32 -3.36 -0.90
CA ASP A 60 11.47 -4.16 -0.45
C ASP A 60 11.87 -3.85 1.01
N ASP A 61 11.80 -2.58 1.42
CA ASP A 61 12.16 -2.15 2.77
C ASP A 61 11.24 -2.72 3.86
N ASN A 62 10.00 -3.11 3.51
CA ASN A 62 9.04 -3.62 4.50
C ASN A 62 7.90 -4.44 3.87
N VAL A 63 8.25 -5.56 3.22
CA VAL A 63 7.26 -6.45 2.58
C VAL A 63 6.22 -6.93 3.59
N ALA A 64 6.64 -7.33 4.80
CA ALA A 64 5.73 -7.84 5.84
C ALA A 64 4.61 -6.86 6.21
N ASN A 65 4.93 -5.59 6.46
CA ASN A 65 3.90 -4.59 6.75
C ASN A 65 3.08 -4.22 5.51
N ALA A 66 3.72 -4.18 4.33
CA ALA A 66 3.04 -3.86 3.08
C ALA A 66 1.95 -4.88 2.75
N ILE A 67 2.23 -6.19 2.88
CA ILE A 67 1.28 -7.24 2.53
C ILE A 67 0.41 -7.71 3.71
N GLY A 68 0.96 -7.73 4.92
CA GLY A 68 0.39 -8.47 6.05
C GLY A 68 -0.96 -7.95 6.54
N LEU A 69 -1.16 -6.62 6.52
CA LEU A 69 -2.46 -6.02 6.85
C LEU A 69 -3.53 -6.46 5.84
N TRP A 70 -3.24 -6.30 4.55
CA TRP A 70 -4.19 -6.59 3.48
C TRP A 70 -4.45 -8.09 3.32
N ALA A 71 -3.44 -8.94 3.57
CA ALA A 71 -3.62 -10.38 3.61
C ALA A 71 -4.62 -10.82 4.69
N ARG A 72 -4.76 -10.06 5.79
CA ARG A 72 -5.71 -10.31 6.87
C ARG A 72 -7.09 -9.71 6.58
N GLU A 73 -7.14 -8.53 5.98
CA GLU A 73 -8.37 -7.75 5.78
C GLU A 73 -9.06 -8.01 4.44
N LYS A 74 -8.47 -8.83 3.56
CA LYS A 74 -9.04 -9.16 2.26
C LYS A 74 -10.38 -9.91 2.36
N ASP A 75 -11.29 -9.58 1.45
CA ASP A 75 -12.47 -10.40 1.17
C ASP A 75 -12.08 -11.60 0.30
N SER A 76 -11.10 -11.43 -0.59
CA SER A 76 -10.62 -12.48 -1.48
C SER A 76 -9.15 -12.30 -1.87
N SER A 77 -8.53 -13.41 -2.31
CA SER A 77 -7.21 -13.44 -2.91
C SER A 77 -7.17 -14.35 -4.12
N GLU A 78 -6.40 -13.96 -5.13
CA GLU A 78 -6.03 -14.81 -6.26
C GLU A 78 -4.56 -14.63 -6.63
N ASP A 79 -3.91 -15.71 -7.04
CA ASP A 79 -2.60 -15.68 -7.65
C ASP A 79 -2.78 -15.84 -9.17
N VAL A 80 -2.22 -14.92 -9.95
CA VAL A 80 -2.36 -14.87 -11.41
C VAL A 80 -1.02 -14.58 -12.07
N ASN A 81 -0.88 -14.95 -13.34
CA ASN A 81 0.25 -14.55 -14.16
C ASN A 81 -0.16 -13.43 -15.13
N ILE A 82 0.60 -12.33 -15.14
CA ILE A 82 0.39 -11.21 -16.06
C ILE A 82 1.62 -11.09 -16.94
N ALA A 83 1.54 -11.64 -18.15
CA ALA A 83 2.59 -11.54 -19.17
C ALA A 83 3.98 -11.98 -18.69
N GLY A 84 4.05 -13.06 -17.91
CA GLY A 84 5.30 -13.59 -17.35
C GLY A 84 5.54 -13.18 -15.90
N HIS A 85 4.85 -12.16 -15.38
CA HIS A 85 4.98 -11.76 -13.98
C HIS A 85 4.04 -12.56 -13.07
N PRO A 86 4.55 -13.20 -11.99
CA PRO A 86 3.71 -13.72 -10.93
C PRO A 86 3.10 -12.56 -10.13
N VAL A 87 1.79 -12.62 -9.88
CA VAL A 87 1.04 -11.56 -9.21
C VAL A 87 0.12 -12.16 -8.16
N ARG A 88 0.21 -11.65 -6.93
CA ARG A 88 -0.77 -11.90 -5.88
C ARG A 88 -1.71 -10.72 -5.75
N HIS A 89 -3.00 -10.95 -5.98
CA HIS A 89 -4.04 -9.93 -5.94
C HIS A 89 -4.96 -10.13 -4.75
N TYR A 90 -5.15 -9.08 -3.96
CA TYR A 90 -6.12 -8.99 -2.88
C TYR A 90 -7.14 -7.89 -3.19
N TYR A 91 -8.37 -8.05 -2.72
CA TYR A 91 -9.30 -6.93 -2.61
C TYR A 91 -10.17 -7.05 -1.36
N SER A 92 -10.63 -5.91 -0.87
CA SER A 92 -11.64 -5.81 0.18
C SER A 92 -12.50 -4.57 0.02
N TYR A 93 -13.72 -4.62 0.56
CA TYR A 93 -14.55 -3.44 0.71
C TYR A 93 -13.92 -2.44 1.68
N ASN A 94 -13.95 -1.16 1.31
CA ASN A 94 -13.47 -0.07 2.14
C ASN A 94 -14.54 1.02 2.26
N GLU A 95 -14.99 1.24 3.50
CA GLU A 95 -16.07 2.19 3.81
C GLU A 95 -15.72 3.65 3.50
N TYR A 96 -14.44 4.02 3.56
CA TYR A 96 -14.01 5.40 3.31
C TYR A 96 -14.12 5.82 1.85
N VAL A 97 -14.04 4.86 0.93
CA VAL A 97 -14.20 5.09 -0.52
C VAL A 97 -15.50 4.49 -1.08
N ASP A 98 -16.37 3.99 -0.19
CA ASP A 98 -17.65 3.33 -0.51
C ASP A 98 -17.51 2.30 -1.64
N GLY A 99 -16.48 1.46 -1.56
CA GLY A 99 -16.16 0.54 -2.63
C GLY A 99 -14.96 -0.33 -2.34
N ASN A 100 -14.67 -1.25 -3.26
CA ASN A 100 -13.53 -2.14 -3.11
C ASN A 100 -12.21 -1.43 -3.38
N ILE A 101 -11.18 -1.81 -2.63
CA ILE A 101 -9.79 -1.46 -2.89
C ILE A 101 -9.06 -2.75 -3.21
N SER A 102 -8.32 -2.73 -4.32
CA SER A 102 -7.46 -3.82 -4.76
C SER A 102 -6.00 -3.50 -4.49
N HIS A 103 -5.23 -4.54 -4.20
CA HIS A 103 -3.77 -4.54 -4.07
C HIS A 103 -3.20 -5.68 -4.93
N ALA A 104 -2.31 -5.38 -5.86
CA ALA A 104 -1.54 -6.36 -6.61
C ALA A 104 -0.08 -6.28 -6.21
N TYR A 105 0.45 -7.39 -5.71
CA TYR A 105 1.87 -7.57 -5.41
C TYR A 105 2.50 -8.37 -6.53
N PHE A 106 3.65 -7.94 -7.05
CA PHE A 106 4.34 -8.62 -8.14
C PHE A 106 5.84 -8.34 -8.10
N ALA A 107 6.63 -9.23 -8.70
CA ALA A 107 8.06 -9.05 -8.85
C ALA A 107 8.40 -8.47 -10.23
N SER A 108 9.41 -7.60 -10.26
CA SER A 108 9.96 -6.97 -11.47
C SER A 108 11.43 -6.64 -11.24
N GLY A 109 12.33 -7.05 -12.14
CA GLY A 109 13.76 -6.94 -11.90
C GLY A 109 14.15 -7.64 -10.60
N ASN A 110 14.83 -6.90 -9.71
CA ASN A 110 15.25 -7.40 -8.39
C ASN A 110 14.34 -6.97 -7.23
N SER A 111 13.21 -6.33 -7.52
CA SER A 111 12.35 -5.69 -6.53
C SER A 111 10.93 -6.22 -6.54
N THR A 112 10.26 -6.06 -5.39
CA THR A 112 8.84 -6.34 -5.24
C THR A 112 8.04 -5.04 -5.19
N TYR A 113 6.95 -5.01 -5.96
CA TYR A 113 6.09 -3.85 -6.10
C TYR A 113 4.67 -4.15 -5.64
N GLU A 114 3.99 -3.11 -5.18
CA GLU A 114 2.57 -3.09 -4.89
C GLU A 114 1.89 -2.02 -5.77
N ILE A 115 0.82 -2.41 -6.46
CA ILE A 115 -0.12 -1.47 -7.09
C ILE A 115 -1.43 -1.53 -6.32
N LYS A 116 -1.89 -0.38 -5.82
CA LYS A 116 -3.19 -0.19 -5.18
C LYS A 116 -4.12 0.56 -6.13
N TRP A 117 -5.37 0.14 -6.25
CA TRP A 117 -6.40 0.88 -6.99
C TRP A 117 -7.81 0.66 -6.44
N THR A 118 -8.74 1.58 -6.72
CA THR A 118 -10.17 1.36 -6.47
C THR A 118 -10.77 0.36 -7.47
N GLY A 119 -11.41 -0.68 -6.95
CA GLY A 119 -12.01 -1.79 -7.69
C GLY A 119 -11.74 -3.12 -7.02
N SER A 120 -12.31 -4.19 -7.57
CA SER A 120 -12.05 -5.58 -7.14
C SER A 120 -11.50 -6.47 -8.25
N LYS A 121 -11.25 -5.90 -9.43
CA LYS A 121 -10.77 -6.65 -10.60
C LYS A 121 -9.50 -6.01 -11.12
N ILE A 122 -8.55 -6.86 -11.52
CA ILE A 122 -7.36 -6.43 -12.26
C ILE A 122 -7.81 -5.90 -13.63
N THR A 123 -7.74 -4.58 -13.81
CA THR A 123 -8.18 -3.91 -15.04
C THR A 123 -7.12 -3.99 -16.15
N GLY A 124 -7.52 -3.67 -17.38
CA GLY A 124 -6.57 -3.63 -18.52
C GLY A 124 -5.41 -2.65 -18.29
N ASP A 125 -5.65 -1.55 -17.59
CA ASP A 125 -4.61 -0.56 -17.28
C ASP A 125 -3.60 -1.09 -16.24
N ILE A 126 -4.08 -1.82 -15.23
CA ILE A 126 -3.19 -2.48 -14.25
C ILE A 126 -2.37 -3.58 -14.93
N LYS A 127 -2.99 -4.36 -15.84
CA LYS A 127 -2.26 -5.36 -16.63
C LYS A 127 -1.16 -4.74 -17.48
N LYS A 128 -1.42 -3.58 -18.09
CA LYS A 128 -0.41 -2.84 -18.89
C LYS A 128 0.72 -2.31 -18.01
N LEU A 129 0.41 -1.76 -16.84
CA LEU A 129 1.41 -1.30 -15.88
C LEU A 129 2.39 -2.43 -15.52
N ILE A 130 1.87 -3.61 -15.16
CA ILE A 130 2.70 -4.76 -14.78
C ILE A 130 3.47 -5.32 -15.98
N LYS A 131 2.79 -5.55 -17.11
CA LYS A 131 3.38 -6.13 -18.33
C LYS A 131 4.58 -5.34 -18.86
N ASN A 132 4.59 -4.02 -18.65
CA ASN A 132 5.63 -3.16 -19.20
C ASN A 132 6.87 -3.05 -18.29
N THR A 133 6.85 -3.68 -17.12
CA THR A 133 8.01 -3.73 -16.23
C THR A 133 9.03 -4.79 -16.68
N PRO A 134 10.31 -4.67 -16.28
CA PRO A 134 11.31 -5.70 -16.54
C PRO A 134 10.91 -7.07 -15.97
N GLU A 135 11.25 -8.15 -16.68
CA GLU A 135 11.09 -9.51 -16.14
C GLU A 135 11.76 -9.64 -14.76
N SER A 136 11.16 -10.45 -13.90
CA SER A 136 11.66 -10.70 -12.56
C SER A 136 12.87 -11.62 -12.58
N ASP A 137 13.91 -11.27 -11.82
CA ASP A 137 15.05 -12.15 -11.53
C ASP A 137 14.68 -13.23 -10.48
N LEU A 138 13.57 -13.04 -9.76
CA LEU A 138 12.98 -14.03 -8.85
C LEU A 138 12.11 -15.04 -9.62
N SER A 139 12.22 -16.32 -9.26
CA SER A 139 11.25 -17.33 -9.71
C SER A 139 9.89 -17.13 -9.04
N ASP A 140 8.82 -17.59 -9.70
CA ASP A 140 7.45 -17.56 -9.16
C ASP A 140 7.38 -18.18 -7.76
N GLU A 141 8.04 -19.32 -7.54
CA GLU A 141 8.09 -19.99 -6.24
C GLU A 141 8.81 -19.13 -5.19
N ALA A 142 9.95 -18.54 -5.53
CA ALA A 142 10.69 -17.67 -4.61
C ALA A 142 9.87 -16.42 -4.24
N PHE A 143 9.17 -15.86 -5.22
CA PHE A 143 8.28 -14.72 -5.02
C PHE A 143 7.13 -15.06 -4.05
N TYR A 144 6.33 -16.09 -4.34
CA TYR A 144 5.19 -16.44 -3.48
C TYR A 144 5.62 -16.88 -2.08
N ASN A 145 6.72 -17.64 -1.97
CA ASN A 145 7.30 -18.00 -0.67
C ASN A 145 7.73 -16.77 0.14
N THR A 146 8.24 -15.72 -0.53
CA THR A 146 8.60 -14.46 0.13
C THR A 146 7.37 -13.74 0.66
N LEU A 147 6.28 -13.72 -0.11
CA LEU A 147 5.01 -13.15 0.33
C LEU A 147 4.43 -13.92 1.53
N ASP A 148 4.38 -15.25 1.46
CA ASP A 148 3.82 -16.09 2.53
C ASP A 148 4.61 -15.95 3.84
N LYS A 149 5.95 -16.01 3.77
CA LYS A 149 6.80 -15.77 4.95
C LYS A 149 6.60 -14.37 5.52
N SER A 150 6.45 -13.36 4.67
CA SER A 150 6.24 -11.97 5.10
C SER A 150 4.91 -11.81 5.84
N ILE A 151 3.86 -12.52 5.41
CA ILE A 151 2.57 -12.56 6.09
C ILE A 151 2.70 -13.19 7.48
N ASP A 152 3.47 -14.27 7.62
CA ASP A 152 3.69 -14.91 8.92
C ASP A 152 4.52 -14.04 9.86
N ILE A 153 5.59 -13.42 9.36
CA ILE A 153 6.37 -12.41 10.12
C ILE A 153 5.45 -11.29 10.62
N TYR A 154 4.54 -10.78 9.79
CA TYR A 154 3.60 -9.76 10.21
C TYR A 154 2.68 -10.23 11.35
N LYS A 155 2.16 -11.46 11.27
CA LYS A 155 1.31 -12.03 12.34
C LYS A 155 2.10 -12.14 13.64
N GLU A 156 3.33 -12.62 13.59
CA GLU A 156 4.21 -12.74 14.76
C GLU A 156 4.50 -11.37 15.39
N GLN A 157 4.81 -10.35 14.58
CA GLN A 157 5.03 -8.98 15.05
C GLN A 157 3.79 -8.40 15.72
N LYS A 158 2.59 -8.67 15.19
CA LYS A 158 1.32 -8.24 15.81
C LYS A 158 1.05 -8.94 17.14
N ILE A 159 1.29 -10.25 17.22
CA ILE A 159 1.15 -11.01 18.47
C ILE A 159 2.13 -10.51 19.52
N SER A 160 3.40 -10.31 19.14
CA SER A 160 4.43 -9.78 20.03
C SER A 160 4.03 -8.41 20.59
N LYS A 161 3.56 -7.50 19.74
CA LYS A 161 3.08 -6.18 20.17
C LYS A 161 1.89 -6.28 21.12
N LEU A 162 0.91 -7.12 20.83
CA LEU A 162 -0.25 -7.32 21.71
C LEU A 162 0.15 -7.87 23.08
N ASN A 163 1.12 -8.79 23.13
CA ASN A 163 1.62 -9.33 24.39
C ASN A 163 2.38 -8.28 25.20
N GLN A 164 3.22 -7.46 24.54
CA GLN A 164 3.90 -6.33 25.18
C GLN A 164 2.91 -5.32 25.76
N ASP A 165 1.88 -4.95 24.98
CA ASP A 165 0.84 -4.03 25.43
C ASP A 165 0.05 -4.60 26.62
N ALA A 166 -0.26 -5.91 26.61
CA ALA A 166 -0.93 -6.58 27.73
C ALA A 166 -0.06 -6.63 28.99
N GLU A 167 1.23 -6.90 28.86
CA GLU A 167 2.18 -6.91 29.98
C GLU A 167 2.34 -5.50 30.58
N TYR A 168 2.46 -4.48 29.74
CA TYR A 168 2.50 -3.08 30.17
C TYR A 168 1.24 -2.71 30.97
N ASN A 169 0.06 -3.01 30.45
CA ASN A 169 -1.21 -2.73 31.12
C ASN A 169 -1.35 -3.48 32.46
N TYR A 170 -0.88 -4.73 32.54
CA TYR A 170 -0.84 -5.49 33.78
C TYR A 170 0.08 -4.82 34.82
N LEU A 171 1.27 -4.38 34.42
CA LEU A 171 2.22 -3.72 35.32
C LEU A 171 1.68 -2.38 35.87
N GLU A 172 1.10 -1.55 35.00
CA GLU A 172 0.45 -0.28 35.39
C GLU A 172 -0.67 -0.51 36.42
N SER A 173 -1.53 -1.51 36.20
CA SER A 173 -2.61 -1.85 37.15
C SER A 173 -2.08 -2.27 38.53
N ARG A 174 -0.92 -2.95 38.55
CA ARG A 174 -0.24 -3.38 39.78
C ARG A 174 0.39 -2.22 40.54
N LEU A 175 0.95 -1.25 39.83
CA LEU A 175 1.51 -0.04 40.45
C LEU A 175 0.42 0.85 41.03
N GLN A 176 -0.70 1.04 40.32
CA GLN A 176 -1.85 1.81 40.81
C GLN A 176 -2.52 1.17 42.04
N SER A 177 -2.63 -0.16 42.07
CA SER A 177 -3.17 -0.85 43.26
C SER A 177 -2.22 -0.77 44.47
N GLN A 178 -0.91 -0.69 44.25
CA GLN A 178 0.07 -0.47 45.31
C GLN A 178 0.09 0.99 45.82
N SER A 179 -0.02 1.98 44.93
CA SER A 179 -0.11 3.39 45.34
C SER A 179 -1.38 3.70 46.13
N ASN A 180 -2.48 2.97 45.86
CA ASN A 180 -3.72 3.08 46.63
C ASN A 180 -3.66 2.40 48.02
N HIS A 181 -2.56 1.69 48.33
CA HIS A 181 -2.33 1.02 49.62
C HIS A 181 -1.12 1.55 50.41
N GLN A 182 -0.34 2.49 49.86
CA GLN A 182 0.75 3.15 50.58
C GLN A 182 0.67 4.68 50.41
N ASN A 183 0.80 5.42 51.52
CA ASN A 183 1.00 6.87 51.50
C ASN A 183 2.14 7.24 50.51
N THR A 184 1.79 7.96 49.45
CA THR A 184 2.64 8.66 48.45
C THR A 184 3.89 7.91 47.96
N PRO A 185 3.87 7.33 46.75
CA PRO A 185 5.06 6.83 46.09
C PRO A 185 5.97 7.99 45.64
N ASP A 186 7.27 7.90 45.94
CA ASP A 186 8.32 8.75 45.37
C ASP A 186 8.48 8.44 43.87
N ASP A 187 8.30 9.46 43.01
CA ASP A 187 8.41 9.42 41.54
C ASP A 187 9.69 8.73 41.03
N THR A 188 10.71 8.63 41.88
CA THR A 188 11.99 7.95 41.59
C THR A 188 11.84 6.44 41.34
N GLN A 189 10.84 5.75 41.93
CA GLN A 189 10.61 4.33 41.66
C GLN A 189 9.98 4.09 40.28
N PHE A 190 9.04 4.95 39.87
CA PHE A 190 8.34 4.84 38.58
C PHE A 190 9.34 4.91 37.41
N ASN A 191 10.25 5.88 37.45
CA ASN A 191 11.27 6.05 36.41
C ASN A 191 12.29 4.90 36.37
N ARG A 192 12.67 4.30 37.50
CA ARG A 192 13.63 3.17 37.53
C ARG A 192 13.07 1.90 36.90
N ILE A 193 11.80 1.59 37.14
CA ILE A 193 11.17 0.38 36.60
C ILE A 193 11.02 0.52 35.08
N LEU A 194 10.58 1.67 34.59
CA LEU A 194 10.49 1.94 33.14
C LEU A 194 11.86 1.92 32.45
N LEU A 195 12.89 2.57 33.03
CA LEU A 195 14.24 2.59 32.45
C LEU A 195 14.92 1.22 32.39
N THR A 196 14.55 0.28 33.28
CA THR A 196 15.11 -1.08 33.25
C THR A 196 14.47 -1.93 32.14
N TYR A 197 13.24 -1.61 31.74
CA TYR A 197 12.47 -2.37 30.76
C TYR A 197 12.70 -1.91 29.32
N TYR A 198 12.91 -0.60 29.10
CA TYR A 198 13.22 -0.04 27.76
C TYR A 198 14.67 -0.25 27.29
N ASN A 199 15.56 -0.74 28.15
CA ASN A 199 16.98 -0.97 27.84
C ASN A 199 17.35 -2.46 27.73
N ARG A 200 16.39 -3.35 27.46
CA ARG A 200 16.61 -4.78 27.21
C ARG A 200 16.27 -5.17 25.79
#